data_AF-A0A496Z2F2-F1
#
_entry.id   AF-A0A496Z2F2-F1
#
_cell.length_a   1.000
_cell.length_b   1.000
_cell.length_c   1.000
_cell.angle_alpha   90.00
_cell.angle_beta   90.00
_cell.angle_gamma   90.00
#
_symmetry.space_group_name_H-M   'P 1'
#
loop_
_entity.id
_entity.type
_entity.pdbx_description
1 polymer ?
#
loop_
_entity_poly.entity_id
_entity_poly.type
_entity_poly.pdbx_seq_one_letter_code
_entity_poly.pdbx_strand_id
1 'polypeptide(L)'
;MLRWLGKIIGRSRSETKIGHQRDPGNSSLDRYLRRLLEVQKELGEIGNFLKESASHIKPQAPEKDFMKQIAEEVNKQMIPGFRAYYLAQEGMALLKLIAITIAVFKSNTAAENTEQRQNLEVLSKYIDEAELLLRQTLDSMEPYKTLDSNKIVEAIAARMAERKKTQ
;
A
#
# COMPACT_ATOMS: atom_id res chain seq x y z
N MET A 1 7.35 -9.38 13.52
CA MET A 1 6.36 -9.58 12.44
C MET A 1 7.00 -9.97 11.11
N LEU A 2 7.97 -9.22 10.56
CA LEU A 2 8.75 -9.62 9.36
C LEU A 2 9.41 -11.01 9.48
N ARG A 3 9.89 -11.38 10.68
CA ARG A 3 10.46 -12.72 10.99
C ARG A 3 9.45 -13.87 10.84
N TRP A 4 8.15 -13.61 10.90
CA TRP A 4 7.11 -14.66 10.85
C TRP A 4 6.66 -14.95 9.41
N LEU A 5 6.45 -13.91 8.59
CA LEU A 5 6.28 -14.07 7.14
C LEU A 5 7.51 -14.73 6.50
N GLY A 6 8.72 -14.36 6.95
CA GLY A 6 9.95 -15.05 6.56
C GLY A 6 10.03 -16.52 7.02
N LYS A 7 9.31 -16.94 8.07
CA LYS A 7 9.21 -18.34 8.51
C LYS A 7 8.23 -19.15 7.67
N ILE A 8 7.12 -18.56 7.23
CA ILE A 8 6.18 -19.19 6.29
C ILE A 8 6.85 -19.38 4.93
N ILE A 9 7.52 -18.34 4.43
CA ILE A 9 8.29 -18.38 3.18
C ILE A 9 9.54 -19.29 3.33
N GLY A 10 10.17 -19.31 4.50
CA GLY A 10 11.41 -20.04 4.78
C GLY A 10 11.24 -21.55 5.07
N ARG A 11 10.07 -21.99 5.55
CA ARG A 11 9.79 -23.43 5.79
C ARG A 11 9.68 -24.24 4.49
N SER A 12 9.41 -23.62 3.35
CA SER A 12 9.35 -24.32 2.06
C SER A 12 10.74 -24.70 1.49
N ARG A 13 11.85 -24.40 2.20
CA ARG A 13 13.22 -24.63 1.73
C ARG A 13 13.93 -25.84 2.34
N SER A 14 13.36 -26.56 3.30
CA SER A 14 13.99 -27.77 3.83
C SER A 14 13.54 -29.01 3.06
N GLU A 15 14.45 -29.48 2.20
CA GLU A 15 14.67 -30.87 1.80
C GLU A 15 13.50 -31.68 1.22
N THR A 16 13.49 -31.80 -0.11
CA THR A 16 13.28 -33.11 -0.75
C THR A 16 13.91 -33.12 -2.14
N LYS A 17 14.99 -33.89 -2.29
CA LYS A 17 15.52 -34.31 -3.60
C LYS A 17 14.57 -35.35 -4.19
N ILE A 18 13.40 -34.96 -4.67
CA ILE A 18 12.56 -35.82 -5.53
C ILE A 18 11.87 -34.89 -6.53
N GLY A 19 11.94 -35.24 -7.82
CA GLY A 19 11.35 -34.48 -8.92
C GLY A 19 9.85 -34.32 -8.77
N HIS A 20 9.43 -33.26 -8.09
CA HIS A 20 8.09 -32.71 -8.17
C HIS A 20 8.16 -31.37 -8.86
N GLN A 21 7.45 -31.26 -9.98
CA GLN A 21 7.09 -29.99 -10.59
C GLN A 21 6.64 -29.06 -9.46
N ARG A 22 7.39 -27.97 -9.23
CA ARG A 22 6.98 -26.94 -8.26
C ARG A 22 5.59 -26.50 -8.68
N ASP A 23 4.63 -26.67 -7.79
CA ASP A 23 3.26 -26.24 -8.01
C ASP A 23 3.27 -24.73 -8.36
N PRO A 24 2.95 -24.34 -9.61
CA PRO A 24 3.15 -22.97 -10.09
C PRO A 24 2.34 -21.95 -9.28
N GLY A 25 1.23 -22.38 -8.64
CA GLY A 25 0.42 -21.55 -7.76
C GLY A 25 1.15 -21.06 -6.50
N ASN A 26 2.00 -21.90 -5.91
CA ASN A 26 2.72 -21.56 -4.67
C ASN A 26 3.83 -20.53 -4.95
N SER A 27 4.51 -20.65 -6.10
CA SER A 27 5.53 -19.69 -6.54
C SER A 27 4.97 -18.29 -6.85
N SER A 28 3.71 -18.22 -7.31
CA SER A 28 3.05 -16.97 -7.67
C SER A 28 2.56 -16.23 -6.45
N LEU A 29 1.96 -16.95 -5.48
CA LEU A 29 1.55 -16.39 -4.19
C LEU A 29 2.73 -15.76 -3.43
N ASP A 30 3.85 -16.50 -3.33
CA ASP A 30 5.08 -16.00 -2.71
C ASP A 30 5.61 -14.74 -3.39
N ARG A 31 5.52 -14.67 -4.73
CA ARG A 31 5.94 -13.49 -5.50
C ARG A 31 5.05 -12.29 -5.18
N TYR A 32 3.73 -12.47 -5.14
CA TYR A 32 2.79 -11.39 -4.84
C TYR A 32 2.95 -10.88 -3.41
N LEU A 33 3.07 -11.79 -2.43
CA LEU A 33 3.30 -11.44 -1.04
C LEU A 33 4.63 -10.69 -0.86
N ARG A 34 5.70 -11.13 -1.52
CA ARG A 34 6.98 -10.42 -1.50
C ARG A 34 6.84 -9.01 -2.05
N ARG A 35 6.22 -8.85 -3.23
CA ARG A 35 6.07 -7.52 -3.82
C ARG A 35 5.18 -6.61 -2.97
N LEU A 36 4.14 -7.15 -2.34
CA LEU A 36 3.28 -6.39 -1.43
C LEU A 36 4.08 -5.86 -0.22
N LEU A 37 5.01 -6.66 0.33
CA LEU A 37 5.91 -6.22 1.40
C LEU A 37 6.89 -5.13 0.93
N GLU A 38 7.38 -5.21 -0.31
CA GLU A 38 8.22 -4.17 -0.90
C GLU A 38 7.43 -2.87 -1.08
N VAL A 39 6.19 -2.94 -1.62
CA VAL A 39 5.27 -1.80 -1.73
C VAL A 39 5.01 -1.18 -0.36
N GLN A 40 4.72 -1.99 0.67
CA GLN A 40 4.53 -1.50 2.03
C GLN A 40 5.76 -0.74 2.55
N LYS A 41 6.96 -1.27 2.28
CA LYS A 41 8.22 -0.63 2.68
C LYS A 41 8.41 0.70 1.96
N GLU A 42 8.26 0.72 0.63
CA GLU A 42 8.38 1.95 -0.19
C GLU A 42 7.36 3.01 0.27
N LEU A 43 6.11 2.62 0.53
CA LEU A 43 5.07 3.53 1.06
C LEU A 43 5.41 4.06 2.45
N GLY A 44 6.01 3.24 3.33
CA GLY A 44 6.48 3.68 4.64
C GLY A 44 7.58 4.73 4.56
N GLU A 45 8.54 4.55 3.65
CA GLU A 45 9.62 5.52 3.39
C GLU A 45 9.06 6.84 2.85
N ILE A 46 8.15 6.77 1.87
CA ILE A 46 7.49 7.97 1.32
C ILE A 46 6.63 8.66 2.39
N GLY A 47 5.88 7.91 3.19
CA GLY A 47 5.04 8.46 4.25
C GLY A 47 5.84 9.27 5.28
N ASN A 48 7.04 8.80 5.65
CA ASN A 48 7.93 9.54 6.54
C ASN A 48 8.38 10.86 5.90
N PHE A 49 8.78 10.85 4.64
CA PHE A 49 9.15 12.06 3.90
C PHE A 49 7.98 13.06 3.81
N LEU A 50 6.79 12.60 3.44
CA LEU A 50 5.61 13.46 3.32
C LEU A 50 5.22 14.09 4.67
N LYS A 51 5.34 13.34 5.78
CA LYS A 51 5.08 13.84 7.13
C LYS A 51 6.06 14.94 7.53
N GLU A 52 7.34 14.77 7.21
CA GLU A 52 8.38 15.77 7.46
C GLU A 52 8.12 17.04 6.64
N SER A 53 7.85 16.89 5.35
CA SER A 53 7.53 18.00 4.44
C SER A 53 6.29 18.78 4.92
N ALA A 54 5.20 18.09 5.26
CA ALA A 54 3.97 18.74 5.74
C ALA A 54 4.13 19.55 7.03
N SER A 55 5.13 19.24 7.87
CA SER A 55 5.40 20.00 9.12
C SER A 55 5.84 21.46 8.88
N HIS A 56 6.21 21.80 7.64
CA HIS A 56 6.62 23.15 7.25
C HIS A 56 5.44 24.09 6.93
N ILE A 57 4.23 23.54 6.78
CA ILE A 57 3.02 24.33 6.51
C ILE A 57 2.51 24.96 7.82
N LYS A 58 2.43 26.29 7.88
CA LYS A 58 1.90 27.03 9.05
C LYS A 58 0.45 27.48 8.77
N PRO A 59 -0.57 26.82 9.34
CA PRO A 59 -1.98 27.09 9.00
C PRO A 59 -2.48 28.49 9.41
N GLN A 60 -1.77 29.17 10.31
CA GLN A 60 -2.12 30.50 10.82
C GLN A 60 -1.47 31.65 10.05
N ALA A 61 -0.70 31.36 8.99
CA ALA A 61 -0.08 32.39 8.17
C ALA A 61 -1.15 33.19 7.37
N PRO A 62 -0.87 34.45 7.01
CA PRO A 62 -1.72 35.21 6.09
C PRO A 62 -1.95 34.43 4.78
N GLU A 63 -3.14 34.56 4.19
CA GLU A 63 -3.58 33.74 3.04
C GLU A 63 -2.57 33.70 1.88
N LYS A 64 -1.97 34.84 1.55
CA LYS A 64 -0.96 34.95 0.50
C LYS A 64 0.31 34.14 0.82
N ASP A 65 0.75 34.19 2.07
CA ASP A 65 1.94 33.46 2.54
C ASP A 65 1.63 31.96 2.70
N PHE A 66 0.40 31.62 3.04
CA PHE A 66 -0.10 30.26 3.12
C PHE A 66 -0.17 29.58 1.76
N MET A 67 -0.72 30.24 0.73
CA MET A 67 -0.76 29.69 -0.63
C MET A 67 0.63 29.51 -1.23
N LYS A 68 1.57 30.42 -0.91
CA LYS A 68 2.97 30.27 -1.29
C LYS A 68 3.62 29.04 -0.62
N GLN A 69 3.39 28.84 0.67
CA GLN A 69 3.85 27.65 1.39
C GLN A 69 3.28 26.35 0.80
N ILE A 70 1.99 26.33 0.45
CA ILE A 70 1.36 25.18 -0.21
C ILE A 70 2.06 24.88 -1.54
N ALA A 71 2.28 25.89 -2.39
CA ALA A 71 2.94 25.69 -3.67
C ALA A 71 4.37 25.16 -3.53
N GLU A 72 5.13 25.66 -2.56
CA GLU A 72 6.49 25.20 -2.25
C GLU A 72 6.49 23.75 -1.77
N GLU A 73 5.58 23.37 -0.88
CA GLU A 73 5.48 21.98 -0.40
C GLU A 73 4.95 21.03 -1.47
N VAL A 74 3.98 21.45 -2.29
CA VAL A 74 3.52 20.66 -3.44
C VAL A 74 4.67 20.33 -4.36
N ASN A 75 5.55 21.29 -4.67
CA ASN A 75 6.71 21.03 -5.52
C ASN A 75 7.66 19.97 -4.92
N LYS A 76 7.84 19.96 -3.59
CA LYS A 76 8.65 18.93 -2.90
C LYS A 76 7.96 17.57 -2.86
N GLN A 77 6.64 17.57 -2.67
CA GLN A 77 5.84 16.36 -2.50
C GLN A 77 5.37 15.76 -3.82
N MET A 78 5.46 16.48 -4.94
CA MET A 78 4.86 16.07 -6.21
C MET A 78 5.33 14.68 -6.67
N ILE A 79 6.65 14.44 -6.72
CA ILE A 79 7.20 13.15 -7.17
C ILE A 79 6.91 12.05 -6.13
N PRO A 80 7.15 12.23 -4.82
CA PRO A 80 6.81 11.23 -3.81
C PRO A 80 5.30 10.91 -3.75
N GLY A 81 4.43 11.92 -3.84
CA GLY A 81 2.98 11.76 -3.84
C GLY A 81 2.48 11.00 -5.06
N PHE A 82 3.02 11.32 -6.24
CA PHE A 82 2.75 10.57 -7.47
C PHE A 82 3.18 9.10 -7.31
N ARG A 83 4.39 8.86 -6.80
CA ARG A 83 4.89 7.51 -6.55
C ARG A 83 4.02 6.75 -5.55
N ALA A 84 3.61 7.39 -4.46
CA ALA A 84 2.74 6.79 -3.45
C ALA A 84 1.38 6.40 -4.04
N TYR A 85 0.80 7.23 -4.90
CA TYR A 85 -0.45 6.92 -5.59
C TYR A 85 -0.37 5.63 -6.41
N TYR A 86 0.65 5.51 -7.27
CA TYR A 86 0.80 4.33 -8.12
C TYR A 86 1.26 3.08 -7.34
N LEU A 87 2.07 3.23 -6.29
CA LEU A 87 2.38 2.12 -5.38
C LEU A 87 1.13 1.62 -4.65
N ALA A 88 0.23 2.52 -4.26
CA ALA A 88 -1.02 2.12 -3.64
C ALA A 88 -1.94 1.37 -4.64
N GLN A 89 -1.98 1.81 -5.90
CA GLN A 89 -2.68 1.08 -6.97
C GLN A 89 -2.07 -0.31 -7.20
N GLU A 90 -0.73 -0.40 -7.25
CA GLU A 90 -0.02 -1.68 -7.35
C GLU A 90 -0.36 -2.60 -6.18
N GLY A 91 -0.32 -2.09 -4.95
CA GLY A 91 -0.70 -2.81 -3.74
C GLY A 91 -2.13 -3.35 -3.82
N MET A 92 -3.09 -2.55 -4.27
CA MET A 92 -4.48 -2.99 -4.47
C MET A 92 -4.61 -4.10 -5.50
N ALA A 93 -3.85 -4.04 -6.60
CA ALA A 93 -3.82 -5.11 -7.60
C ALA A 93 -3.21 -6.41 -7.03
N LEU A 94 -2.15 -6.31 -6.24
CA LEU A 94 -1.52 -7.45 -5.57
C LEU A 94 -2.46 -8.11 -4.57
N LEU A 95 -3.19 -7.33 -3.76
CA LEU A 95 -4.19 -7.86 -2.83
C LEU A 95 -5.26 -8.69 -3.55
N LYS A 96 -5.76 -8.20 -4.70
CA LYS A 96 -6.72 -8.96 -5.53
C LYS A 96 -6.15 -10.28 -6.02
N LEU A 97 -4.90 -10.27 -6.52
CA LEU A 97 -4.24 -11.50 -6.98
C LEU A 97 -4.02 -12.50 -5.85
N ILE A 98 -3.63 -12.03 -4.67
CA ILE A 98 -3.47 -12.85 -3.46
C ILE A 98 -4.82 -13.44 -3.05
N ALA A 99 -5.89 -12.63 -2.99
CA ALA A 99 -7.23 -13.09 -2.62
C ALA A 99 -7.76 -14.17 -3.58
N ILE A 100 -7.59 -13.98 -4.89
CA ILE A 100 -7.95 -14.98 -5.91
C ILE A 100 -7.16 -16.27 -5.69
N THR A 101 -5.84 -16.15 -5.47
CA THR A 101 -4.97 -17.32 -5.26
C THR A 101 -5.36 -18.09 -3.99
N ILE A 102 -5.67 -17.38 -2.89
CA ILE A 102 -6.19 -17.96 -1.65
C ILE A 102 -7.52 -18.69 -1.89
N ALA A 103 -8.44 -18.09 -2.64
CA ALA A 103 -9.73 -18.70 -2.95
C ALA A 103 -9.58 -20.02 -3.72
N VAL A 104 -8.69 -20.06 -4.73
CA VAL A 104 -8.35 -21.27 -5.48
C VAL A 104 -7.71 -22.34 -4.59
N PHE A 105 -6.82 -21.95 -3.69
CA PHE A 105 -6.25 -22.90 -2.72
C PHE A 105 -7.33 -23.49 -1.81
N LYS A 106 -8.26 -22.67 -1.30
CA LYS A 106 -9.37 -23.12 -0.45
C LYS A 106 -10.33 -24.08 -1.17
N SER A 107 -10.57 -23.90 -2.47
CA SER A 107 -11.42 -24.81 -3.25
C SER A 107 -10.76 -26.16 -3.54
N ASN A 108 -9.44 -26.21 -3.55
CA ASN A 108 -8.66 -27.39 -3.94
C ASN A 108 -8.07 -28.16 -2.75
N THR A 109 -8.12 -27.62 -1.53
CA THR A 109 -7.65 -28.32 -0.33
C THR A 109 -8.77 -29.11 0.32
N ALA A 110 -8.57 -30.42 0.50
CA ALA A 110 -9.44 -31.24 1.34
C ALA A 110 -9.44 -30.68 2.78
N ALA A 111 -10.61 -30.69 3.42
CA ALA A 111 -10.95 -29.96 4.65
C ALA A 111 -10.12 -30.31 5.91
N GLU A 112 -9.12 -31.19 5.83
CA GLU A 112 -8.45 -31.83 6.97
C GLU A 112 -7.17 -31.13 7.44
N ASN A 113 -6.60 -30.18 6.68
CA ASN A 113 -5.37 -29.49 7.09
C ASN A 113 -5.66 -28.18 7.87
N THR A 114 -5.92 -28.32 9.17
CA THR A 114 -6.28 -27.22 10.10
C THR A 114 -5.22 -26.12 10.17
N GLU A 115 -3.92 -26.44 10.08
CA GLU A 115 -2.83 -25.43 10.09
C GLU A 115 -2.86 -24.57 8.83
N GLN A 116 -3.06 -25.19 7.65
CA GLN A 116 -3.20 -24.44 6.40
C GLN A 116 -4.43 -23.53 6.42
N ARG A 117 -5.56 -24.01 6.95
CA ARG A 117 -6.78 -23.21 7.06
C ARG A 117 -6.61 -21.98 7.96
N GLN A 118 -5.97 -22.14 9.11
CA GLN A 118 -5.65 -21.02 10.02
C GLN A 118 -4.71 -20.00 9.36
N ASN A 119 -3.69 -20.46 8.63
CA ASN A 119 -2.77 -19.57 7.90
C ASN A 119 -3.52 -18.74 6.84
N LEU A 120 -4.49 -19.34 6.13
CA LEU A 120 -5.31 -18.62 5.15
C LEU A 120 -6.28 -17.62 5.78
N GLU A 121 -6.80 -17.88 6.98
CA GLU A 121 -7.63 -16.92 7.73
C GLU A 121 -6.83 -15.71 8.21
N VAL A 122 -5.63 -15.93 8.73
CA VAL A 122 -4.72 -14.84 9.13
C VAL A 122 -4.33 -13.97 7.92
N LEU A 123 -4.03 -14.61 6.78
CA LEU A 123 -3.78 -13.91 5.53
C LEU A 123 -4.99 -13.07 5.08
N SER A 124 -6.21 -13.58 5.21
CA SER A 124 -7.42 -12.82 4.90
C SER A 124 -7.56 -11.55 5.75
N LYS A 125 -7.36 -11.62 7.07
CA LYS A 125 -7.43 -10.43 7.93
C LYS A 125 -6.37 -9.38 7.56
N TYR A 126 -5.16 -9.83 7.25
CA TYR A 126 -4.10 -8.93 6.81
C TYR A 126 -4.44 -8.23 5.48
N ILE A 127 -5.11 -8.93 4.56
CA ILE A 127 -5.58 -8.35 3.29
C ILE A 127 -6.57 -7.22 3.56
N ASP A 128 -7.54 -7.41 4.46
CA ASP A 128 -8.54 -6.39 4.78
C ASP A 128 -7.90 -5.12 5.39
N GLU A 129 -6.96 -5.30 6.32
CA GLU A 129 -6.21 -4.18 6.92
C GLU A 129 -5.35 -3.45 5.89
N ALA A 130 -4.64 -4.20 5.05
CA ALA A 130 -3.81 -3.63 3.98
C ALA A 130 -4.66 -2.88 2.95
N GLU A 131 -5.83 -3.43 2.59
CA GLU A 131 -6.77 -2.79 1.67
C GLU A 131 -7.23 -1.43 2.20
N LEU A 132 -7.60 -1.36 3.47
CA LEU A 132 -8.03 -0.10 4.10
C LEU A 132 -6.93 0.97 4.01
N LEU A 133 -5.69 0.61 4.36
CA LEU A 133 -4.55 1.54 4.33
C LEU A 133 -4.21 2.01 2.91
N LEU A 134 -4.29 1.11 1.93
CA LEU A 134 -4.05 1.44 0.53
C LEU A 134 -5.14 2.36 -0.03
N ARG A 135 -6.41 2.12 0.32
CA ARG A 135 -7.53 3.02 -0.02
C ARG A 135 -7.34 4.41 0.55
N GLN A 136 -7.00 4.51 1.84
CA GLN A 136 -6.70 5.80 2.47
C GLN A 136 -5.53 6.52 1.81
N THR A 137 -4.52 5.76 1.38
CA THR A 137 -3.37 6.31 0.65
C THR A 137 -3.79 6.84 -0.72
N LEU A 138 -4.61 6.09 -1.48
CA LEU A 138 -5.16 6.54 -2.77
C LEU A 138 -5.98 7.81 -2.62
N ASP A 139 -6.89 7.86 -1.65
CA ASP A 139 -7.74 9.03 -1.42
C ASP A 139 -6.90 10.27 -1.06
N SER A 140 -5.90 10.08 -0.21
CA SER A 140 -4.98 11.14 0.23
C SER A 140 -4.11 11.63 -0.92
N MET A 141 -3.61 10.72 -1.75
CA MET A 141 -2.67 11.00 -2.84
C MET A 141 -3.35 11.26 -4.19
N GLU A 142 -4.67 11.16 -4.30
CA GLU A 142 -5.44 11.40 -5.54
C GLU A 142 -5.10 12.74 -6.23
N PRO A 143 -4.85 13.88 -5.53
CA PRO A 143 -4.39 15.10 -6.17
C PRO A 143 -3.08 14.91 -6.96
N TYR A 144 -2.20 14.03 -6.48
CA TYR A 144 -0.89 13.74 -7.05
C TYR A 144 -0.91 12.68 -8.15
N LYS A 145 -2.09 12.22 -8.62
CA LYS A 145 -2.18 11.25 -9.73
C LYS A 145 -1.54 11.75 -11.03
N THR A 146 -1.38 13.07 -11.18
CA THR A 146 -0.69 13.71 -12.31
C THR A 146 0.43 14.61 -11.80
N LEU A 147 1.50 14.74 -12.58
CA LEU A 147 2.61 15.67 -12.30
C LEU A 147 2.30 17.09 -12.81
N ASP A 148 1.16 17.63 -12.40
CA ASP A 148 0.68 18.97 -12.77
C ASP A 148 0.52 19.79 -11.48
N SER A 149 1.55 20.60 -11.17
CA SER A 149 1.64 21.32 -9.90
C SER A 149 0.46 22.27 -9.67
N ASN A 150 -0.03 22.94 -10.71
CA ASN A 150 -1.16 23.85 -10.60
C ASN A 150 -2.43 23.09 -10.21
N LYS A 151 -2.71 21.97 -10.88
CA LYS A 151 -3.87 21.12 -10.54
C LYS A 151 -3.77 20.52 -9.14
N ILE A 152 -2.56 20.14 -8.71
CA ILE A 152 -2.33 19.63 -7.36
C ILE A 152 -2.64 20.72 -6.33
N VAL A 153 -2.12 21.93 -6.51
CA VAL A 153 -2.36 23.07 -5.62
C VAL A 153 -3.85 23.41 -5.55
N GLU A 154 -4.53 23.49 -6.70
CA GLU A 154 -5.97 23.74 -6.78
C GLU A 154 -6.78 22.68 -6.02
N ALA A 155 -6.47 21.40 -6.24
CA ALA A 155 -7.16 20.28 -5.58
C ALA A 155 -6.95 20.27 -4.06
N ILE A 156 -5.73 20.58 -3.60
CA ILE A 156 -5.42 20.67 -2.16
C ILE A 156 -6.14 21.86 -1.53
N ALA A 157 -6.11 23.02 -2.19
CA ALA A 157 -6.80 24.22 -1.72
C ALA A 157 -8.32 24.01 -1.62
N ALA A 158 -8.94 23.36 -2.62
CA ALA A 158 -10.37 23.01 -2.61
C ALA A 158 -10.73 22.11 -1.43
N ARG A 159 -9.97 21.02 -1.21
CA ARG A 159 -10.17 20.10 -0.08
C ARG A 159 -10.04 20.81 1.28
N MET A 160 -9.12 21.76 1.40
CA MET A 160 -8.95 22.55 2.63
C MET A 160 -10.13 23.53 2.85
N ALA A 161 -10.64 24.15 1.78
CA ALA A 161 -11.79 25.04 1.85
C ALA A 161 -13.07 24.30 2.26
N GLU A 162 -13.27 23.07 1.78
CA GLU A 162 -14.40 22.22 2.20
C GLU A 162 -14.33 21.88 3.69
N ARG A 163 -13.16 21.51 4.20
CA ARG A 163 -12.97 21.20 5.64
C ARG A 163 -13.29 22.37 6.55
N LYS A 164 -13.00 23.61 6.13
CA LYS A 164 -13.35 24.84 6.88
C LYS A 164 -14.85 25.11 6.93
N LYS A 165 -15.65 24.59 5.98
CA LYS A 165 -17.12 24.77 5.97
C LYS A 165 -17.85 23.76 6.86
N THR A 166 -17.21 22.63 7.16
CA THR A 166 -17.75 21.55 8.00
C THR A 166 -17.35 21.64 9.48
N GLN A 167 -16.56 22.66 9.85
CA GLN A 167 -16.19 23.00 11.24
C GLN A 167 -16.96 24.23 11.68
#